data_AF-A0A2H0SMC6-F1
#
_entry.id   AF-A0A2H0SMC6-F1
#
_cell.length_a   1.000
_cell.length_b   1.000
_cell.length_c   1.000
_cell.angle_alpha   90.00
_cell.angle_beta   90.00
_cell.angle_gamma   90.00
#
_symmetry.space_group_name_H-M   'P 1'
#
loop_
_entity.id
_entity.type
_entity.pdbx_description
1 polymer ?
#
loop_
_entity_poly.entity_id
_entity_poly.type
_entity_poly.pdbx_seq_one_letter_code
_entity_poly.pdbx_strand_id
1 'polypeptide(L)'
;MFGDEQENITAGWLILKGLVPYKDFFFHHAPLPFFIAGLAEFLSPGNGLIVSRMVLYLLHVLSWFLILFLTHKNLRPSVYAYMLSVGILSPIFHLHMLLADTIIVQSLAITLFVIISWLLYKSPSIEVVIKVFLVAAYFSILSSLASVFMYLVIAVSLAYKQIHDFGALKTVLKVKKEAGWMLVLTCVFPLYFFVNAALADFY
;
A
#
# COMPACT_ATOMS: atom_id res chain seq x y z
N MET A 1 -9.55 12.99 10.77
CA MET A 1 -8.99 13.50 9.48
C MET A 1 -7.83 14.45 9.69
N PHE A 2 -7.98 15.71 10.15
CA PHE A 2 -6.79 16.53 10.48
C PHE A 2 -6.00 15.93 11.66
N GLY A 3 -6.70 15.37 12.66
CA GLY A 3 -6.09 14.61 13.75
C GLY A 3 -5.17 13.50 13.24
N ASP A 4 -5.70 12.58 12.44
CA ASP A 4 -4.95 11.42 11.93
C ASP A 4 -3.72 11.82 11.07
N GLU A 5 -3.83 12.85 10.23
CA GLU A 5 -2.68 13.36 9.47
C GLU A 5 -1.63 14.00 10.39
N GLN A 6 -2.08 14.76 11.40
CA GLN A 6 -1.21 15.34 12.42
C GLN A 6 -0.52 14.26 13.27
N GLU A 7 -1.23 13.18 13.63
CA GLU A 7 -0.65 12.02 14.32
C GLU A 7 0.47 11.40 13.48
N ASN A 8 0.24 11.19 12.18
CA ASN A 8 1.26 10.65 11.28
C ASN A 8 2.50 11.54 11.21
N ILE A 9 2.30 12.86 11.07
CA ILE A 9 3.40 13.84 11.02
C ILE A 9 4.17 13.89 12.34
N THR A 10 3.44 13.91 13.46
CA THR A 10 4.04 13.93 14.80
C THR A 10 4.84 12.65 15.04
N ALA A 11 4.30 11.48 14.71
CA ALA A 11 4.99 10.21 14.78
C ALA A 11 6.28 10.20 13.93
N GLY A 12 6.21 10.70 12.69
CA GLY A 12 7.38 10.84 11.83
C GLY A 12 8.47 11.72 12.44
N TRP A 13 8.09 12.85 13.05
CA TRP A 13 9.02 13.73 13.76
C TRP A 13 9.65 13.05 15.00
N LEU A 14 8.85 12.33 15.80
CA LEU A 14 9.33 11.59 16.97
C LEU A 14 10.35 10.50 16.56
N ILE A 15 10.11 9.80 15.45
CA ILE A 15 11.05 8.82 14.87
C ILE A 15 12.40 9.47 14.59
N LEU A 16 12.42 10.68 14.00
CA LEU A 16 13.66 11.41 13.73
C LEU A 16 14.36 11.92 15.00
N LYS A 17 13.66 11.99 16.13
CA LYS A 17 14.25 12.26 17.45
C LYS A 17 14.82 11.00 18.13
N GLY A 18 14.78 9.86 17.44
CA GLY A 18 15.28 8.59 17.95
C GLY A 18 14.28 7.82 18.80
N LEU A 19 13.01 8.26 18.85
CA LEU A 19 11.95 7.54 19.55
C LEU A 19 11.38 6.43 18.67
N VAL A 20 11.03 5.32 19.28
CA VAL A 20 10.62 4.09 18.60
C VAL A 20 9.11 3.90 18.74
N PRO A 21 8.37 3.75 17.63
CA PRO A 21 6.93 3.46 17.68
C PRO A 21 6.63 2.20 18.48
N TYR A 22 5.55 2.24 19.26
CA TYR A 22 5.06 1.17 20.15
C TYR A 22 5.95 0.84 21.35
N LYS A 23 7.05 1.59 21.54
CA LYS A 23 7.90 1.54 22.73
C LYS A 23 7.87 2.87 23.48
N ASP A 24 8.26 3.94 22.79
CA ASP A 24 8.38 5.27 23.38
C ASP A 24 7.12 6.12 23.16
N PHE A 25 6.33 5.80 22.15
CA PHE A 25 5.04 6.43 21.88
C PHE A 25 4.07 5.46 21.18
N PHE A 26 2.77 5.71 21.33
CA PHE A 26 1.72 4.87 20.74
C PHE A 26 0.72 5.70 19.94
N PHE A 27 0.50 5.26 18.70
CA PHE A 27 -0.64 5.65 17.87
C PHE A 27 -1.30 4.38 17.33
N HIS A 28 -2.62 4.43 17.14
CA HIS A 28 -3.42 3.25 16.78
C HIS A 28 -3.24 2.78 15.33
N HIS A 29 -2.65 3.61 14.46
CA HIS A 29 -2.34 3.26 13.07
C HIS A 29 -1.11 2.34 12.97
N ALA A 30 -1.03 1.62 11.85
CA ALA A 30 0.13 0.79 11.52
C ALA A 30 1.32 1.69 11.09
N PRO A 31 2.57 1.19 11.08
CA PRO A 31 3.73 2.09 11.11
C PRO A 31 4.03 2.82 9.80
N LEU A 32 3.58 2.31 8.64
CA LEU A 32 4.01 2.85 7.34
C LEU A 32 3.79 4.36 7.18
N PRO A 33 2.62 4.95 7.53
CA PRO A 33 2.40 6.39 7.39
C PRO A 33 3.37 7.20 8.25
N PHE A 34 3.77 6.71 9.43
CA PHE A 34 4.73 7.38 10.31
C PHE A 34 6.11 7.46 9.66
N PHE A 35 6.55 6.37 9.02
CA PHE A 35 7.86 6.34 8.35
C PHE A 35 7.85 7.16 7.05
N ILE A 36 6.73 7.23 6.34
CA ILE A 36 6.57 8.14 5.20
C ILE A 36 6.65 9.60 5.68
N ALA A 37 5.98 9.94 6.78
CA ALA A 37 6.07 11.26 7.38
C ALA A 37 7.48 11.58 7.88
N GLY A 38 8.18 10.62 8.50
CA GLY A 38 9.56 10.77 8.94
C GLY A 38 10.51 11.01 7.76
N LEU A 39 10.33 10.30 6.64
CA LEU A 39 11.07 10.57 5.41
C LEU A 39 10.79 12.00 4.88
N ALA A 40 9.53 12.44 4.89
CA ALA A 40 9.17 13.79 4.45
C ALA A 40 9.82 14.88 5.33
N GLU A 41 9.79 14.71 6.65
CA GLU A 41 10.43 15.62 7.60
C GLU A 41 11.97 15.58 7.49
N PHE A 42 12.56 14.42 7.18
CA PHE A 42 13.99 14.31 6.92
C PHE A 42 14.40 15.06 5.64
N LEU A 43 13.59 14.98 4.57
CA LEU A 43 13.85 15.65 3.30
C LEU A 43 13.67 17.17 3.38
N SER A 44 12.75 17.65 4.22
CA SER A 44 12.56 19.08 4.47
C SER A 44 12.13 19.36 5.92
N PRO A 45 13.10 19.54 6.84
CA PRO A 45 12.81 19.81 8.24
C PRO A 45 11.92 21.05 8.42
N GLY A 46 10.88 20.94 9.23
CA GLY A 46 9.89 22.00 9.46
C GLY A 46 8.80 22.12 8.38
N ASN A 47 8.89 21.37 7.28
CA ASN A 47 7.89 21.35 6.21
C ASN A 47 7.26 19.96 5.99
N GLY A 48 7.36 19.04 6.96
CA GLY A 48 6.89 17.66 6.84
C GLY A 48 5.44 17.51 6.35
N LEU A 49 4.53 18.43 6.71
CA LEU A 49 3.16 18.45 6.19
C LEU A 49 3.10 18.60 4.67
N ILE A 50 3.77 19.61 4.12
CA ILE A 50 3.72 19.89 2.68
C ILE A 50 4.42 18.77 1.91
N VAL A 51 5.59 18.34 2.39
CA VAL A 51 6.38 17.30 1.73
C VAL A 51 5.68 15.94 1.78
N SER A 52 5.05 15.57 2.89
CA SER A 52 4.30 14.32 2.98
C SER A 52 3.14 14.26 1.98
N ARG A 53 2.41 15.37 1.82
CA ARG A 53 1.36 15.49 0.80
C ARG A 53 1.91 15.42 -0.63
N MET A 54 3.08 16.01 -0.89
CA MET A 54 3.76 15.88 -2.19
C MET A 54 4.21 14.45 -2.47
N VAL A 55 4.73 13.73 -1.46
CA VAL A 55 5.09 12.31 -1.56
C VAL A 55 3.85 11.49 -1.90
N LEU A 56 2.71 11.74 -1.23
CA LEU A 56 1.44 11.07 -1.52
C LEU A 56 0.93 11.36 -2.93
N TYR A 57 1.00 12.62 -3.37
CA TYR A 57 0.67 12.98 -4.74
C TYR A 57 1.56 12.24 -5.75
N LEU A 58 2.87 12.17 -5.51
CA LEU A 58 3.80 11.44 -6.37
C LEU A 58 3.46 9.94 -6.40
N LEU A 59 3.17 9.32 -5.26
CA LEU A 59 2.74 7.92 -5.19
C LEU A 59 1.45 7.67 -5.98
N HIS A 60 0.48 8.59 -5.91
CA HIS A 60 -0.74 8.52 -6.74
C HIS A 60 -0.42 8.59 -8.22
N VAL A 61 0.40 9.56 -8.65
CA VAL A 61 0.79 9.71 -10.07
C VAL A 61 1.52 8.46 -10.59
N LEU A 62 2.48 7.93 -9.82
CA LEU A 62 3.22 6.72 -10.19
C LEU A 62 2.30 5.51 -10.27
N SER A 63 1.34 5.39 -9.36
CA SER A 63 0.36 4.31 -9.37
C SER A 63 -0.56 4.39 -10.59
N TRP A 64 -1.02 5.59 -10.97
CA TRP A 64 -1.80 5.79 -12.19
C TRP A 64 -1.02 5.47 -13.45
N PHE A 65 0.23 5.91 -13.52
CA PHE A 65 1.12 5.55 -14.62
C PHE A 65 1.26 4.02 -14.74
N LEU A 66 1.45 3.33 -13.61
CA LEU A 66 1.56 1.88 -13.58
C LEU A 66 0.26 1.19 -14.02
N ILE A 67 -0.91 1.69 -13.60
CA ILE A 67 -2.21 1.19 -14.06
C ILE A 67 -2.34 1.34 -15.58
N LEU A 68 -2.02 2.52 -16.14
CA LEU A 68 -2.11 2.77 -17.58
C LEU A 68 -1.14 1.89 -18.39
N PHE A 69 0.05 1.64 -17.83
CA PHE A 69 1.07 0.80 -18.43
C PHE A 69 0.68 -0.68 -18.43
N LEU A 70 0.12 -1.18 -17.33
CA LEU A 70 -0.18 -2.61 -17.14
C LEU A 70 -1.55 -3.03 -17.70
N THR A 71 -2.53 -2.13 -17.76
CA THR A 71 -3.89 -2.48 -18.16
C THR A 71 -4.08 -2.50 -19.67
N HIS A 72 -4.97 -3.37 -20.12
CA HIS A 72 -5.32 -3.50 -21.52
C HIS A 72 -5.95 -2.22 -22.07
N LYS A 73 -5.70 -1.90 -23.34
CA LYS A 73 -6.14 -0.65 -23.99
C LYS A 73 -7.64 -0.37 -23.88
N ASN A 74 -8.47 -1.42 -23.84
CA ASN A 74 -9.92 -1.30 -23.72
C ASN A 74 -10.39 -0.85 -22.32
N LEU A 75 -9.57 -1.03 -21.28
CA LEU A 75 -9.86 -0.49 -19.94
C LEU A 75 -9.36 0.93 -19.76
N ARG A 76 -8.46 1.42 -20.61
CA ARG A 76 -7.89 2.77 -20.47
C ARG A 76 -8.96 3.87 -20.42
N PRO A 77 -10.03 3.85 -21.23
CA PRO A 77 -11.11 4.84 -21.07
C PRO A 77 -11.74 4.82 -19.67
N SER A 78 -12.00 3.65 -19.10
CA SER A 78 -12.52 3.51 -17.73
C SER A 78 -11.51 3.95 -16.68
N VAL A 79 -10.22 3.67 -16.89
CA VAL A 79 -9.12 4.17 -16.05
C VAL A 79 -9.10 5.70 -16.06
N TYR A 80 -9.13 6.34 -17.23
CA TYR A 80 -9.15 7.80 -17.35
C TYR A 80 -10.41 8.41 -16.72
N ALA A 81 -11.59 7.79 -16.92
CA ALA A 81 -12.82 8.24 -16.28
C ALA A 81 -12.72 8.18 -14.75
N TYR A 82 -12.12 7.11 -14.21
CA TYR A 82 -11.86 7.00 -12.78
C TYR A 82 -10.78 7.99 -12.29
N MET A 83 -9.72 8.23 -13.06
CA MET A 83 -8.72 9.26 -12.73
C MET A 83 -9.35 10.64 -12.64
N LEU A 84 -10.25 10.98 -13.58
CA LEU A 84 -10.99 12.23 -13.56
C LEU A 84 -11.91 12.31 -12.34
N SER A 85 -12.64 11.23 -12.01
CA SER A 85 -13.51 11.22 -10.83
C SER A 85 -12.70 11.34 -9.54
N VAL A 86 -11.56 10.66 -9.42
CA VAL A 86 -10.61 10.81 -8.31
C VAL A 86 -10.12 12.25 -8.21
N GLY A 87 -9.76 12.89 -9.32
CA GLY A 87 -9.34 14.29 -9.33
C GLY A 87 -10.45 15.24 -8.84
N ILE A 88 -11.67 15.08 -9.34
CA ILE A 88 -12.83 15.91 -8.96
C ILE A 88 -13.23 15.68 -7.50
N LEU A 89 -13.20 14.43 -7.05
CA LEU A 89 -13.66 14.03 -5.71
C LEU A 89 -12.53 14.06 -4.66
N SER A 90 -11.29 14.34 -5.05
CA SER A 90 -10.12 14.38 -4.16
C SER A 90 -10.30 15.30 -2.95
N PRO A 91 -10.90 16.50 -3.05
CA PRO A 91 -11.16 17.34 -1.88
C PRO A 91 -12.17 16.73 -0.91
N ILE A 92 -13.17 16.02 -1.42
CA ILE A 92 -14.25 15.40 -0.62
C ILE A 92 -13.70 14.18 0.14
N PHE A 93 -12.84 13.39 -0.49
CA PHE A 93 -12.24 12.19 0.10
C PHE A 93 -10.86 12.41 0.68
N HIS A 94 -10.40 13.67 0.75
CA HIS A 94 -9.11 14.03 1.33
C HIS A 94 -7.92 13.25 0.73
N LEU A 95 -7.97 12.92 -0.57
CA LEU A 95 -6.97 12.05 -1.21
C LEU A 95 -5.56 12.69 -1.30
N HIS A 96 -5.46 13.97 -1.01
CA HIS A 96 -4.21 14.72 -0.92
C HIS A 96 -3.54 14.64 0.46
N MET A 97 -4.23 14.12 1.49
CA MET A 97 -3.72 14.03 2.87
C MET A 97 -2.95 12.71 3.08
N LEU A 98 -1.92 12.74 3.93
CA LEU A 98 -1.23 11.53 4.39
C LEU A 98 -2.08 10.84 5.46
N LEU A 99 -2.99 9.98 5.00
CA LEU A 99 -3.86 9.16 5.84
C LEU A 99 -3.59 7.68 5.55
N ALA A 100 -3.93 6.81 6.51
CA ALA A 100 -3.84 5.39 6.28
C ALA A 100 -4.76 4.96 5.11
N ASP A 101 -5.96 5.52 5.06
CA ASP A 101 -6.98 5.26 4.05
C ASP A 101 -6.57 5.67 2.64
N THR A 102 -5.80 6.76 2.47
CA THR A 102 -5.39 7.22 1.13
C THR A 102 -4.41 6.24 0.49
N ILE A 103 -3.52 5.63 1.29
CA ILE A 103 -2.61 4.55 0.84
C ILE A 103 -3.40 3.27 0.51
N ILE A 104 -4.40 2.93 1.32
CA ILE A 104 -5.25 1.74 1.11
C ILE A 104 -6.05 1.87 -0.18
N VAL A 105 -6.72 3.02 -0.39
CA VAL A 105 -7.51 3.30 -1.60
C VAL A 105 -6.65 3.18 -2.84
N GLN A 106 -5.44 3.75 -2.83
CA GLN A 106 -4.54 3.68 -3.99
C GLN A 106 -4.04 2.26 -4.26
N SER A 107 -3.69 1.52 -3.20
CA SER A 107 -3.26 0.12 -3.28
C SER A 107 -4.38 -0.78 -3.81
N LEU A 108 -5.61 -0.53 -3.36
CA LEU A 108 -6.78 -1.27 -3.82
C LEU A 108 -7.11 -0.95 -5.28
N ALA A 109 -7.06 0.33 -5.68
CA ALA A 109 -7.32 0.74 -7.05
C ALA A 109 -6.38 0.04 -8.04
N ILE A 110 -5.06 0.06 -7.80
CA ILE A 110 -4.11 -0.63 -8.68
C ILE A 110 -4.35 -2.14 -8.74
N THR A 111 -4.63 -2.77 -7.59
CA THR A 111 -4.94 -4.20 -7.50
C THR A 111 -6.16 -4.55 -8.35
N LEU A 112 -7.26 -3.81 -8.18
CA LEU A 112 -8.52 -4.08 -8.88
C LEU A 112 -8.39 -3.85 -10.39
N PHE A 113 -7.80 -2.74 -10.83
CA PHE A 113 -7.63 -2.48 -12.26
C PHE A 113 -6.76 -3.53 -12.95
N VAL A 114 -5.67 -3.97 -12.32
CA VAL A 114 -4.79 -5.02 -12.86
C VAL A 114 -5.49 -6.38 -12.88
N ILE A 115 -6.22 -6.74 -11.82
CA ILE A 115 -6.99 -7.99 -11.77
C ILE A 115 -8.11 -7.99 -12.81
N ILE A 116 -8.90 -6.93 -12.91
CA ILE A 116 -10.00 -6.82 -13.90
C ILE A 116 -9.43 -6.91 -15.32
N SER A 117 -8.31 -6.23 -15.58
CA SER A 117 -7.62 -6.32 -16.86
C SER A 117 -7.22 -7.75 -17.20
N TRP A 118 -6.66 -8.48 -16.23
CA TRP A 118 -6.31 -9.87 -16.43
C TRP A 118 -7.53 -10.78 -16.60
N LEU A 119 -8.60 -10.58 -15.82
CA LEU A 119 -9.81 -11.39 -15.91
C LEU A 119 -10.49 -11.25 -17.27
N LEU A 120 -10.59 -10.02 -17.79
CA LEU A 120 -11.30 -9.72 -19.03
C LEU A 120 -10.44 -9.94 -20.29
N TYR A 121 -9.14 -9.62 -20.22
CA TYR A 121 -8.28 -9.55 -21.39
C TYR A 121 -7.01 -10.39 -21.29
N LYS A 122 -6.82 -11.14 -20.19
CA LYS A 122 -5.60 -11.93 -19.92
C LYS A 122 -4.30 -11.11 -20.03
N SER A 123 -4.40 -9.81 -19.75
CA SER A 123 -3.28 -8.86 -19.74
C SER A 123 -3.37 -7.99 -18.48
N PRO A 124 -2.30 -7.81 -17.69
CA PRO A 124 -0.95 -8.35 -17.89
C PRO A 124 -0.87 -9.85 -17.55
N SER A 125 0.33 -10.45 -17.58
CA SER A 125 0.49 -11.85 -17.18
C SER A 125 0.13 -12.07 -15.70
N ILE A 126 -0.28 -13.29 -15.35
CA ILE A 126 -0.70 -13.61 -13.98
C ILE A 126 0.42 -13.40 -12.95
N GLU A 127 1.69 -13.59 -13.35
CA GLU A 127 2.85 -13.31 -12.51
C GLU A 127 2.92 -11.83 -12.13
N VAL A 128 2.64 -10.93 -13.08
CA VAL A 128 2.55 -9.49 -12.82
C VAL A 128 1.38 -9.17 -11.90
N VAL A 129 0.22 -9.80 -12.11
CA VAL A 129 -0.95 -9.63 -11.23
C VAL A 129 -0.61 -10.02 -9.79
N ILE A 130 0.04 -11.16 -9.58
CA ILE A 130 0.46 -11.62 -8.24
C ILE A 130 1.45 -10.63 -7.62
N LYS A 131 2.45 -10.16 -8.37
CA LYS A 131 3.41 -9.16 -7.86
C LYS A 131 2.72 -7.87 -7.42
N VAL A 132 1.86 -7.31 -8.27
CA VAL A 132 1.10 -6.09 -7.95
C VAL A 132 0.24 -6.31 -6.72
N PHE A 133 -0.49 -7.44 -6.66
CA PHE A 133 -1.31 -7.80 -5.51
C PHE A 133 -0.49 -7.85 -4.21
N LEU A 134 0.65 -8.54 -4.21
CA LEU A 134 1.48 -8.69 -3.02
C LEU A 134 2.06 -7.35 -2.54
N VAL A 135 2.54 -6.52 -3.47
CA VAL A 135 3.08 -5.18 -3.15
C VAL A 135 1.98 -4.27 -2.60
N ALA A 136 0.83 -4.23 -3.26
CA ALA A 136 -0.30 -3.42 -2.83
C ALA A 136 -0.86 -3.88 -1.47
N ALA A 137 -0.95 -5.20 -1.25
CA ALA A 137 -1.34 -5.77 0.03
C ALA A 137 -0.37 -5.36 1.14
N TYR A 138 0.94 -5.41 0.88
CA TYR A 138 1.97 -5.00 1.83
C TYR A 138 1.80 -3.52 2.25
N PHE A 139 1.72 -2.60 1.29
CA PHE A 139 1.54 -1.18 1.59
C PHE A 139 0.21 -0.93 2.31
N SER A 140 -0.87 -1.59 1.89
CA SER A 140 -2.18 -1.44 2.51
C SER A 140 -2.20 -1.95 3.96
N ILE A 141 -1.68 -3.15 4.23
CA ILE A 141 -1.71 -3.77 5.57
C ILE A 141 -0.83 -3.00 6.54
N LEU A 142 0.33 -2.52 6.08
CA LEU A 142 1.23 -1.70 6.90
C LEU A 142 0.74 -0.27 7.09
N SER A 143 -0.23 0.17 6.29
CA SER A 143 -0.98 1.40 6.50
C SER A 143 -2.10 1.20 7.51
N SER A 144 -2.86 0.11 7.40
CA SER A 144 -3.88 -0.29 8.37
C SER A 144 -4.14 -1.80 8.34
N LEU A 145 -4.08 -2.43 9.52
CA LEU A 145 -4.39 -3.85 9.70
C LEU A 145 -5.83 -4.19 9.30
N ALA A 146 -6.77 -3.24 9.37
CA ALA A 146 -8.15 -3.44 8.95
C ALA A 146 -8.25 -3.86 7.46
N SER A 147 -7.27 -3.46 6.64
CA SER A 147 -7.26 -3.80 5.22
C SER A 147 -6.94 -5.28 4.92
N VAL A 148 -6.45 -6.04 5.91
CA VAL A 148 -6.20 -7.49 5.78
C VAL A 148 -7.43 -8.22 5.26
N PHE A 149 -8.62 -7.89 5.78
CA PHE A 149 -9.86 -8.56 5.37
C PHE A 149 -10.18 -8.36 3.88
N MET A 150 -10.01 -7.13 3.37
CA MET A 150 -10.23 -6.83 1.95
C MET A 150 -9.26 -7.61 1.07
N TYR A 151 -7.98 -7.63 1.42
CA TYR A 151 -6.97 -8.36 0.65
C TYR A 151 -7.09 -9.87 0.77
N LEU A 152 -7.59 -10.39 1.90
CA LEU A 152 -7.89 -11.81 2.05
C LEU A 152 -9.00 -12.25 1.09
N VAL A 153 -10.08 -11.47 0.95
CA VAL A 153 -11.15 -11.75 -0.01
C VAL A 153 -10.61 -11.77 -1.44
N ILE A 154 -9.77 -10.79 -1.80
CA ILE A 154 -9.13 -10.74 -3.12
C ILE A 154 -8.20 -11.94 -3.31
N ALA A 155 -7.40 -12.29 -2.29
CA ALA A 155 -6.48 -13.43 -2.34
C ALA A 155 -7.21 -14.74 -2.61
N VAL A 156 -8.29 -15.01 -1.85
CA VAL A 156 -9.10 -16.22 -2.00
C VAL A 156 -9.75 -16.26 -3.40
N SER A 157 -10.31 -15.13 -3.85
CA SER A 157 -10.93 -15.03 -5.18
C SER A 157 -9.91 -15.28 -6.31
N LEU A 158 -8.72 -14.68 -6.18
CA LEU A 158 -7.65 -14.83 -7.15
C LEU A 158 -7.08 -16.25 -7.14
N ALA A 159 -6.90 -16.86 -5.96
CA ALA A 159 -6.45 -18.23 -5.81
C ALA A 159 -7.46 -19.22 -6.42
N TYR A 160 -8.75 -19.07 -6.11
CA TYR A 160 -9.81 -19.87 -6.71
C TYR A 160 -9.75 -19.82 -8.24
N LYS A 161 -9.68 -18.61 -8.81
CA LYS A 161 -9.61 -18.43 -10.27
C LYS A 161 -8.35 -19.04 -10.87
N GLN A 162 -7.19 -18.90 -10.21
CA GLN A 162 -5.95 -19.51 -10.68
C GLN A 162 -5.97 -21.03 -10.62
N ILE A 163 -6.52 -21.60 -9.55
CA ILE A 163 -6.65 -23.06 -9.41
C ILE A 163 -7.55 -23.60 -10.51
N HIS A 164 -8.66 -22.92 -10.79
CA HIS A 164 -9.55 -23.27 -11.89
C HIS A 164 -8.86 -23.19 -13.26
N ASP A 165 -8.09 -22.13 -13.53
CA ASP A 165 -7.48 -21.91 -14.86
C ASP A 165 -6.18 -22.73 -15.09
N PHE A 166 -5.41 -23.03 -14.04
CA PHE A 166 -4.07 -23.63 -14.17
C PHE A 166 -3.85 -24.91 -13.34
N GLY A 167 -4.74 -25.24 -12.41
CA GLY A 167 -4.58 -26.31 -11.44
C GLY A 167 -3.77 -25.91 -10.21
N ALA A 168 -4.08 -26.54 -9.07
CA ALA A 168 -3.54 -26.16 -7.76
C ALA A 168 -2.00 -26.17 -7.68
N LEU A 169 -1.34 -27.20 -8.21
CA LEU A 169 0.12 -27.31 -8.16
C LEU A 169 0.82 -26.14 -8.87
N LYS A 170 0.33 -25.77 -10.07
CA LYS A 170 0.90 -24.65 -10.83
C LYS A 170 0.67 -23.32 -10.12
N THR A 171 -0.52 -23.12 -9.54
CA THR A 171 -0.82 -21.93 -8.71
C THR A 171 0.17 -21.80 -7.56
N VAL A 172 0.38 -22.86 -6.79
CA VAL A 172 1.31 -22.85 -5.65
C VAL A 172 2.73 -22.52 -6.11
N LEU A 173 3.21 -23.12 -7.20
CA LEU A 173 4.57 -22.85 -7.71
C LEU A 173 4.74 -21.38 -8.14
N LYS A 174 3.74 -20.80 -8.81
CA LYS A 174 3.76 -19.39 -9.22
C LYS A 174 3.73 -18.45 -8.00
N VAL A 175 2.80 -18.69 -7.07
CA VAL A 175 2.70 -17.87 -5.85
C VAL A 175 3.97 -17.97 -5.02
N LYS A 176 4.53 -19.17 -4.83
CA LYS A 176 5.78 -19.37 -4.06
C LYS A 176 6.94 -18.60 -4.68
N LYS A 177 7.08 -18.62 -6.01
CA LYS A 177 8.13 -17.89 -6.73
C LYS A 177 8.03 -16.38 -6.48
N GLU A 178 6.82 -15.84 -6.53
CA GLU A 178 6.60 -14.39 -6.35
C GLU A 178 6.53 -13.96 -4.88
N ALA A 179 6.15 -14.85 -3.96
CA ALA A 179 6.11 -14.55 -2.53
C ALA A 179 7.50 -14.60 -1.87
N GLY A 180 8.47 -15.32 -2.45
CA GLY A 180 9.79 -15.51 -1.84
C GLY A 180 10.52 -14.20 -1.54
N TRP A 181 10.46 -13.21 -2.43
CA TRP A 181 11.10 -11.90 -2.20
C TRP A 181 10.26 -10.99 -1.29
N MET A 182 8.94 -11.19 -1.24
CA MET A 182 8.05 -10.43 -0.36
C MET A 182 8.32 -10.71 1.12
N LEU A 183 8.82 -11.90 1.46
CA LEU A 183 9.25 -12.23 2.81
C LEU A 183 10.28 -11.21 3.33
N VAL A 184 11.23 -10.81 2.48
CA VAL A 184 12.24 -9.79 2.83
C VAL A 184 11.58 -8.46 3.16
N LEU A 185 10.61 -8.01 2.35
CA LEU A 185 9.88 -6.76 2.61
C LEU A 185 9.04 -6.85 3.89
N THR A 186 8.31 -7.94 4.10
CA THR A 186 7.48 -8.12 5.31
C THR A 186 8.29 -8.17 6.59
N CYS A 187 9.58 -8.50 6.52
CA CYS A 187 10.47 -8.51 7.67
C CYS A 187 10.98 -7.11 8.06
N VAL A 188 10.82 -6.06 7.24
CA VAL A 188 11.40 -4.73 7.51
C VAL A 188 10.94 -4.16 8.86
N PHE A 189 9.62 -4.08 9.09
CA PHE A 189 9.09 -3.54 10.35
C PHE A 189 9.26 -4.47 11.55
N PRO A 190 8.98 -5.78 11.46
CA PRO A 190 9.28 -6.71 12.55
C PRO A 190 10.75 -6.69 12.98
N LEU A 191 11.68 -6.64 12.01
CA LEU A 191 13.11 -6.55 12.30
C LEU A 191 13.47 -5.23 12.95
N TYR A 192 12.93 -4.11 12.44
CA TYR A 192 13.10 -2.79 13.05
C TYR A 192 12.65 -2.79 14.52
N PHE A 193 11.46 -3.31 14.82
CA PHE A 193 10.93 -3.36 16.19
C PHE A 193 11.70 -4.33 17.09
N PHE A 194 12.15 -5.46 16.55
CA PHE A 194 12.99 -6.41 17.26
C PHE A 194 14.34 -5.79 17.67
N VAL A 195 15.05 -5.16 16.72
CA VAL A 195 16.36 -4.53 16.97
C VAL A 195 16.27 -3.39 17.98
N ASN A 196 15.16 -2.66 17.99
CA ASN A 196 14.95 -1.55 18.93
C ASN A 196 14.31 -1.98 20.27
N ALA A 197 14.16 -3.29 20.49
CA ALA A 197 13.54 -3.87 21.68
C ALA A 197 12.11 -3.37 21.95
N ALA A 198 11.36 -2.96 20.92
CA ALA A 198 9.98 -2.49 21.06
C ALA A 198 9.00 -3.61 21.43
N LEU A 199 9.42 -4.87 21.27
CA LEU A 199 8.64 -6.05 21.64
C LEU A 199 9.01 -6.61 23.03
N ALA A 200 10.03 -6.06 23.69
CA ALA A 200 10.54 -6.60 24.95
C ALA A 200 9.57 -6.39 26.11
N ASP A 201 8.80 -5.30 26.10
CA ASP A 201 7.84 -4.96 27.16
C ASP A 201 6.55 -5.79 27.12
N PHE A 202 6.39 -6.67 26.11
CA PHE A 202 5.23 -7.55 25.95
C PHE A 202 5.45 -8.98 26.48
N TYR A 203 6.62 -9.26 27.06
CA TYR A 203 7.00 -10.54 27.69
C TYR A 203 7.41 -10.32 29.15
#